data_AF-A0A1Y1N200-F1
#
_entry.id   AF-A0A1Y1N200-F1
#
_cell.length_a   1.000
_cell.length_b   1.000
_cell.length_c   1.000
_cell.angle_alpha   90.00
_cell.angle_beta   90.00
_cell.angle_gamma   90.00
#
_symmetry.space_group_name_H-M   'P 1'
#
loop_
_entity.id
_entity.type
_entity.pdbx_description
1 polymer ?
#
loop_
_entity_poly.entity_id
_entity_poly.type
_entity_poly.pdbx_seq_one_letter_code
_entity_poly.pdbx_strand_id
1 'polypeptide(L)'
;EQVDKYKYLGVLIQREGNMEEEVNERLSNAAKLYHTLSKTFLTKREITNTTKMAVYKTVYRPILTFGGETWNLTNKSKIQAMEMKFLRRILGITRRDRVRNEIVRAELGVEPIIQRVENQQLRWFGHLNRMHDNLPVKQVWESRPQSKRGRGRPKKTWNDQLTAILKSRGTTWVEAKRHSKNKEQWK
;
A
#
# COMPACT_ATOMS: atom_id res chain seq x y z
N GLU A 1 2.72 28.94 8.82
CA GLU A 1 4.04 28.30 9.01
C GLU A 1 4.29 27.35 7.85
N GLN A 2 5.49 27.41 7.25
CA GLN A 2 5.88 26.48 6.18
C GLN A 2 6.91 25.52 6.76
N VAL A 3 6.60 24.22 6.74
CA VAL A 3 7.46 23.17 7.29
C VAL A 3 7.82 22.17 6.20
N ASP A 4 9.02 21.58 6.27
CA ASP A 4 9.47 20.59 5.28
C ASP A 4 8.79 19.23 5.48
N LYS A 5 8.39 18.92 6.73
CA LYS A 5 7.72 17.68 7.11
C LYS A 5 6.58 17.98 8.06
N TYR A 6 5.41 17.41 7.79
CA TYR A 6 4.21 17.58 8.60
C TYR A 6 3.47 16.25 8.75
N LYS A 7 3.08 15.90 9.98
CA LYS A 7 2.30 14.69 10.24
C LYS A 7 0.82 15.04 10.35
N TYR A 8 0.03 14.55 9.40
CA TYR A 8 -1.41 14.81 9.34
C TYR A 8 -2.18 13.49 9.33
N LEU A 9 -3.12 13.34 10.28
CA LEU A 9 -3.94 12.12 10.43
C LEU A 9 -3.10 10.82 10.47
N GLY A 10 -1.90 10.93 11.04
CA GLY A 10 -0.95 9.83 11.14
C GLY A 10 -0.06 9.62 9.90
N VAL A 11 -0.30 10.28 8.76
CA VAL A 11 0.51 10.22 7.53
C VAL A 11 1.55 11.32 7.52
N LEU A 12 2.80 10.99 7.18
CA LEU A 12 3.88 11.96 7.02
C LEU A 12 3.83 12.58 5.62
N ILE A 13 3.64 13.89 5.55
CA ILE A 13 3.63 14.67 4.33
C ILE A 13 4.95 15.44 4.25
N GLN A 14 5.63 15.30 3.11
CA GLN A 14 6.87 16.03 2.81
C GLN A 14 6.61 17.09 1.76
N ARG A 15 7.31 18.23 1.88
CA ARG A 15 7.25 19.33 0.90
C ARG A 15 7.55 18.87 -0.52
N GLU A 16 8.48 17.95 -0.70
CA GLU A 16 8.94 17.49 -2.01
C GLU A 16 8.08 16.35 -2.62
N GLY A 17 7.01 15.93 -1.92
CA GLY A 17 6.09 14.88 -2.35
C GLY A 17 6.70 13.47 -2.38
N ASN A 18 7.79 13.24 -1.66
CA ASN A 18 8.38 11.92 -1.50
C ASN A 18 7.67 11.16 -0.36
N MET A 19 7.21 9.94 -0.64
CA MET A 19 6.53 9.09 0.34
C MET A 19 7.45 8.03 0.95
N GLU A 20 8.75 8.02 0.64
CA GLU A 20 9.65 6.99 1.18
C GLU A 20 9.75 7.02 2.71
N GLU A 21 9.81 8.21 3.31
CA GLU A 21 9.84 8.32 4.78
C GLU A 21 8.54 7.86 5.42
N GLU A 22 7.40 8.18 4.82
CA GLU A 22 6.10 7.66 5.24
C GLU A 22 6.13 6.12 5.25
N VAL A 23 6.54 5.52 4.12
CA VAL A 23 6.57 4.06 3.96
C VAL A 23 7.51 3.43 4.98
N ASN A 24 8.65 4.07 5.24
CA ASN A 24 9.59 3.64 6.29
C ASN A 24 8.97 3.73 7.69
N GLU A 25 8.15 4.74 7.98
CA GLU A 25 7.40 4.84 9.24
C GLU A 25 6.44 3.66 9.42
N ARG A 26 5.72 3.26 8.35
CA ARG A 26 4.83 2.09 8.37
C ARG A 26 5.58 0.79 8.56
N LEU A 27 6.71 0.64 7.87
CA LEU A 27 7.60 -0.50 8.04
C LEU A 27 8.11 -0.58 9.48
N SER A 28 8.47 0.55 10.09
CA SER A 28 8.89 0.62 11.50
C SER A 28 7.77 0.19 12.45
N ASN A 29 6.56 0.71 12.25
CA ASN A 29 5.40 0.37 13.08
C ASN A 29 5.01 -1.11 12.96
N ALA A 30 4.99 -1.64 11.74
CA ALA A 30 4.77 -3.07 11.50
C ALA A 30 5.91 -3.92 12.09
N ALA A 31 7.16 -3.47 12.01
CA ALA A 31 8.30 -4.17 12.61
C ALA A 31 8.15 -4.28 14.13
N LYS A 32 7.79 -3.18 14.81
CA LYS A 32 7.54 -3.17 16.27
C LYS A 32 6.52 -4.23 16.65
N LEU A 33 5.35 -4.22 15.99
CA LEU A 33 4.30 -5.21 16.24
C LEU A 33 4.79 -6.65 15.96
N TYR A 34 5.49 -6.86 14.84
CA TYR A 34 6.07 -8.16 14.52
C TYR A 34 7.00 -8.64 15.64
N HIS A 35 7.89 -7.78 16.13
CA HIS A 35 8.86 -8.16 17.16
C HIS A 35 8.18 -8.53 18.48
N THR A 36 7.13 -7.81 18.87
CA THR A 36 6.30 -8.13 20.04
C THR A 36 5.58 -9.47 19.88
N LEU A 37 4.95 -9.72 18.73
CA LEU A 37 4.15 -10.93 18.50
C LEU A 37 5.00 -12.16 18.15
N SER A 38 6.23 -11.98 17.66
CA SER A 38 7.02 -13.07 17.08
C SER A 38 7.29 -14.19 18.07
N LYS A 39 7.58 -13.90 19.34
CA LYS A 39 7.86 -14.92 20.37
C LYS A 39 6.65 -15.24 21.25
N THR A 40 5.78 -14.26 21.45
CA THR A 40 4.64 -14.37 22.39
C THR A 40 3.45 -15.07 21.76
N PHE A 41 3.25 -14.93 20.46
CA PHE A 41 2.04 -15.35 19.77
C PHE A 41 2.32 -16.21 18.53
N LEU A 42 3.16 -15.74 17.59
CA LEU A 42 3.32 -16.41 16.30
C LEU A 42 4.02 -17.78 16.40
N THR A 43 4.97 -17.94 17.33
CA THR A 43 5.69 -19.21 17.56
C THR A 43 4.95 -20.21 18.43
N LYS A 44 3.83 -19.82 19.05
CA LYS A 44 3.06 -20.71 19.94
C LYS A 44 2.35 -21.77 19.12
N ARG A 45 2.49 -23.03 19.52
CA ARG A 45 1.92 -24.20 18.81
C ARG A 45 0.46 -24.42 19.18
N GLU A 46 0.07 -23.94 20.35
CA GLU A 46 -1.28 -23.97 20.90
C GLU A 46 -2.23 -23.05 20.13
N ILE A 47 -1.68 -22.05 19.43
CA ILE A 47 -2.45 -21.09 18.64
C ILE A 47 -2.49 -21.56 17.18
N THR A 48 -3.70 -21.75 16.67
CA THR A 48 -3.95 -22.18 15.29
C THR A 48 -3.50 -21.15 14.26
N ASN A 49 -3.15 -21.62 13.06
CA ASN A 49 -2.80 -20.73 11.94
C ASN A 49 -3.99 -19.85 11.53
N THR A 50 -5.22 -20.31 11.67
CA THR A 50 -6.43 -19.52 11.41
C THR A 50 -6.50 -18.28 12.30
N THR A 51 -6.27 -18.42 13.61
CA THR A 51 -6.24 -17.31 14.55
C THR A 51 -5.07 -16.37 14.29
N LYS A 52 -3.88 -16.90 13.98
CA LYS A 52 -2.72 -16.08 13.59
C LYS A 52 -2.99 -15.27 12.32
N MET A 53 -3.66 -15.88 11.35
CA MET A 53 -4.08 -15.22 10.12
C MET A 53 -5.16 -14.16 10.35
N ALA A 54 -6.07 -14.36 11.32
CA ALA A 54 -7.02 -13.32 11.70
C ALA A 54 -6.28 -12.06 12.18
N VAL A 55 -5.32 -12.20 13.10
CA VAL A 55 -4.48 -11.08 13.58
C VAL A 55 -3.68 -10.43 12.46
N TYR A 56 -3.13 -11.22 11.53
CA TYR A 56 -2.48 -10.68 10.34
C TYR A 56 -3.45 -9.80 9.54
N LYS A 57 -4.65 -10.30 9.24
CA LYS A 57 -5.63 -9.65 8.38
C LYS A 57 -6.23 -8.39 9.01
N THR A 58 -6.45 -8.39 10.32
CA THR A 58 -7.18 -7.33 11.05
C THR A 58 -6.28 -6.30 11.74
N VAL A 59 -5.05 -6.66 12.13
CA VAL A 59 -4.14 -5.76 12.87
C VAL A 59 -2.89 -5.47 12.06
N TYR A 60 -2.13 -6.51 11.71
CA TYR A 60 -0.80 -6.33 11.12
C TYR A 60 -0.85 -5.68 9.73
N ARG A 61 -1.72 -6.20 8.86
CA ARG A 61 -1.86 -5.73 7.47
C ARG A 61 -2.34 -4.27 7.42
N PRO A 62 -3.38 -3.84 8.17
CA PRO A 62 -3.75 -2.44 8.21
C PRO A 62 -2.63 -1.51 8.67
N ILE A 63 -1.83 -1.88 9.69
CA ILE A 63 -0.67 -1.09 10.12
C ILE A 63 0.35 -0.95 9.00
N LEU A 64 0.63 -2.05 8.29
CA LEU A 64 1.61 -2.07 7.21
C LEU A 64 1.13 -1.30 5.97
N THR A 65 -0.17 -1.25 5.69
CA THR A 65 -0.72 -0.60 4.48
C THR A 65 -1.43 0.73 4.74
N PHE A 66 -1.36 1.28 5.95
CA PHE A 66 -2.05 2.53 6.26
C PHE A 66 -1.51 3.67 5.39
N GLY A 67 -2.40 4.39 4.70
CA GLY A 67 -2.02 5.41 3.72
C GLY A 67 -1.63 4.86 2.34
N GLY A 68 -1.71 3.55 2.13
CA GLY A 68 -1.34 2.88 0.88
C GLY A 68 -2.02 3.46 -0.37
N GLU A 69 -3.24 3.96 -0.22
CA GLU A 69 -4.01 4.62 -1.26
C GLU A 69 -3.35 5.88 -1.85
N THR A 70 -2.46 6.58 -1.13
CA THR A 70 -1.80 7.82 -1.59
C THR A 70 -0.34 7.62 -2.00
N TRP A 71 0.24 6.43 -1.79
CA TRP A 71 1.66 6.20 -2.05
C TRP A 71 2.05 6.25 -3.53
N ASN A 72 3.18 6.89 -3.81
CA ASN A 72 3.95 6.76 -5.04
C ASN A 72 5.18 5.84 -4.81
N LEU A 73 4.94 4.53 -4.70
CA LEU A 73 5.93 3.49 -4.48
C LEU A 73 6.96 3.41 -5.62
N THR A 74 8.20 3.79 -5.30
CA THR A 74 9.39 3.53 -6.12
C THR A 74 9.93 2.12 -5.88
N ASN A 75 9.97 1.69 -4.62
CA ASN A 75 10.48 0.37 -4.22
C ASN A 75 9.44 -0.39 -3.37
N LYS A 76 8.95 -1.51 -3.92
CA LYS A 76 7.93 -2.36 -3.30
C LYS A 76 8.52 -3.47 -2.43
N SER A 77 9.82 -3.74 -2.54
CA SER A 77 10.46 -4.93 -1.97
C SER A 77 10.46 -4.94 -0.45
N LYS A 78 10.64 -3.77 0.19
CA LYS A 78 10.63 -3.65 1.66
C LYS A 78 9.28 -4.05 2.26
N ILE A 79 8.18 -3.62 1.65
CA ILE A 79 6.81 -3.95 2.08
C ILE A 79 6.55 -5.46 1.90
N GLN A 80 6.92 -6.00 0.75
CA GLN A 80 6.81 -7.45 0.49
C GLN A 80 7.66 -8.27 1.46
N ALA A 81 8.89 -7.84 1.76
CA ALA A 81 9.76 -8.52 2.71
C ALA A 81 9.16 -8.52 4.12
N MET A 82 8.57 -7.41 4.55
CA MET A 82 7.91 -7.30 5.85
C MET A 82 6.68 -8.21 5.94
N GLU A 83 5.82 -8.23 4.92
CA GLU A 83 4.71 -9.18 4.79
C GLU A 83 5.22 -10.63 4.90
N MET A 84 6.17 -11.01 4.05
CA MET A 84 6.67 -12.38 3.99
C MET A 84 7.34 -12.82 5.29
N LYS A 85 7.97 -11.91 6.03
CA LYS A 85 8.54 -12.18 7.35
C LYS A 85 7.45 -12.61 8.33
N PHE A 86 6.29 -11.95 8.32
CA PHE A 86 5.15 -12.31 9.16
C PHE A 86 4.52 -13.63 8.72
N LEU A 87 4.19 -13.78 7.43
CA LEU A 87 3.53 -14.97 6.88
C LEU A 87 4.37 -16.24 7.09
N ARG A 88 5.67 -16.18 6.83
CA ARG A 88 6.57 -17.32 7.06
C ARG A 88 6.65 -17.70 8.53
N ARG A 89 6.62 -16.71 9.42
CA ARG A 89 6.64 -16.97 10.87
C ARG A 89 5.40 -17.73 11.33
N ILE A 90 4.22 -17.48 10.73
CA ILE A 90 2.99 -18.24 11.02
C ILE A 90 3.20 -19.73 10.72
N LEU A 91 3.75 -20.04 9.54
CA LEU A 91 4.00 -21.42 9.11
C LEU A 91 5.25 -22.05 9.72
N GLY A 92 6.01 -21.32 10.55
CA GLY A 92 7.30 -21.80 11.07
C GLY A 92 8.40 -21.94 10.01
N ILE A 93 8.20 -21.37 8.82
CA ILE A 93 9.15 -21.44 7.71
C ILE A 93 10.22 -20.36 7.86
N THR A 94 11.46 -20.71 7.55
CA THR A 94 12.61 -19.82 7.53
C THR A 94 13.04 -19.53 6.09
N ARG A 95 14.02 -18.63 5.92
CA ARG A 95 14.62 -18.39 4.59
C ARG A 95 15.48 -19.58 4.11
N ARG A 96 15.93 -20.45 5.02
CA ARG A 96 16.80 -21.60 4.68
C ARG A 96 16.02 -22.71 3.97
N ASP A 97 14.71 -22.78 4.19
CA ASP A 97 13.83 -23.79 3.57
C ASP A 97 13.59 -23.52 2.09
N ARG A 98 14.00 -22.35 1.57
CA ARG A 98 13.91 -21.94 0.15
C ARG A 98 12.52 -22.10 -0.49
N VAL A 99 11.47 -22.20 0.32
CA VAL A 99 10.08 -22.24 -0.15
C VAL A 99 9.76 -20.95 -0.90
N ARG A 100 9.15 -21.02 -2.07
CA ARG A 100 8.76 -19.85 -2.86
C ARG A 100 7.71 -18.99 -2.15
N ASN A 101 7.72 -17.68 -2.37
CA ASN A 101 6.76 -16.77 -1.72
C ASN A 101 5.31 -17.04 -2.17
N GLU A 102 5.13 -17.46 -3.43
CA GLU A 102 3.81 -17.80 -3.98
C GLU A 102 3.18 -18.97 -3.22
N ILE A 103 3.98 -20.00 -2.89
CA ILE A 103 3.53 -21.18 -2.14
C ILE A 103 3.08 -20.78 -0.73
N VAL A 104 3.87 -19.98 -0.01
CA VAL A 104 3.52 -19.50 1.34
C VAL A 104 2.22 -18.70 1.35
N ARG A 105 2.00 -17.87 0.33
CA ARG A 105 0.77 -17.08 0.20
C ARG A 105 -0.44 -17.95 -0.15
N ALA A 106 -0.27 -18.93 -1.04
CA ALA A 106 -1.30 -19.89 -1.41
C ALA A 106 -1.76 -20.71 -0.20
N GLU A 107 -0.81 -21.23 0.57
CA GLU A 107 -1.07 -22.01 1.80
C GLU A 107 -1.91 -21.22 2.82
N LEU A 108 -1.63 -19.92 2.97
CA LEU A 108 -2.33 -19.06 3.92
C LEU A 108 -3.58 -18.37 3.32
N GLY A 109 -3.89 -18.61 2.05
CA GLY A 109 -5.02 -18.00 1.34
C GLY A 109 -4.99 -16.47 1.38
N VAL A 110 -3.84 -15.86 1.04
CA VAL A 110 -3.69 -14.39 0.98
C VAL A 110 -3.12 -13.90 -0.34
N GLU A 111 -3.67 -12.80 -0.82
CA GLU A 111 -3.12 -12.06 -1.95
C GLU A 111 -1.82 -11.33 -1.57
N PRO A 112 -0.92 -11.04 -2.52
CA PRO A 112 0.25 -10.21 -2.25
C PRO A 112 -0.13 -8.83 -1.71
N ILE A 113 0.58 -8.37 -0.66
CA ILE A 113 0.36 -7.04 -0.05
C ILE A 113 0.37 -5.89 -1.06
N ILE A 114 1.18 -6.00 -2.10
CA ILE A 114 1.24 -4.99 -3.17
C ILE A 114 -0.07 -4.93 -3.94
N GLN A 115 -0.68 -6.08 -4.26
CA GLN A 115 -1.98 -6.11 -4.91
C GLN A 115 -3.05 -5.47 -4.01
N ARG A 116 -2.97 -5.67 -2.69
CA ARG A 116 -3.86 -5.02 -1.72
C ARG A 116 -3.72 -3.50 -1.72
N VAL A 117 -2.48 -2.98 -1.76
CA VAL A 117 -2.19 -1.53 -1.86
C VAL A 117 -2.70 -0.98 -3.19
N GLU A 118 -2.43 -1.67 -4.31
CA GLU A 118 -2.91 -1.26 -5.63
C GLU A 118 -4.45 -1.20 -5.68
N ASN A 119 -5.13 -2.15 -5.03
CA ASN A 119 -6.59 -2.12 -4.87
C ASN A 119 -7.06 -0.92 -4.03
N GLN A 120 -6.33 -0.52 -2.97
CA GLN A 120 -6.65 0.70 -2.21
C GLN A 120 -6.54 1.95 -3.09
N GLN A 121 -5.48 2.04 -3.89
CA GLN A 121 -5.25 3.15 -4.82
C GLN A 121 -6.35 3.24 -5.88
N LEU A 122 -6.77 2.12 -6.46
CA LEU A 122 -7.88 2.10 -7.41
C LEU A 122 -9.21 2.45 -6.76
N ARG A 123 -9.49 1.96 -5.55
CA ARG A 123 -10.69 2.37 -4.80
C ARG A 123 -10.71 3.88 -4.53
N TRP A 124 -9.56 4.44 -4.13
CA TRP A 124 -9.41 5.88 -3.91
C TRP A 124 -9.55 6.68 -5.21
N PHE A 125 -8.93 6.23 -6.31
CA PHE A 125 -9.13 6.81 -7.64
C PHE A 125 -10.60 6.87 -8.03
N GLY A 126 -11.35 5.78 -7.85
CA GLY A 126 -12.77 5.79 -8.18
C GLY A 126 -13.56 6.74 -7.29
N HIS A 127 -13.18 6.86 -6.01
CA HIS A 127 -13.78 7.83 -5.11
C HIS A 127 -13.50 9.27 -5.56
N LEU A 128 -12.25 9.62 -5.87
CA LEU A 128 -11.87 10.92 -6.44
C LEU A 128 -12.62 11.22 -7.75
N ASN A 129 -12.79 10.22 -8.62
CA ASN A 129 -13.47 10.43 -9.89
C ASN A 129 -14.99 10.73 -9.71
N ARG A 130 -15.60 10.25 -8.62
CA ARG A 130 -17.02 10.48 -8.28
C ARG A 130 -17.24 11.68 -7.36
N MET A 131 -16.18 12.28 -6.80
CA MET A 131 -16.30 13.49 -5.99
C MET A 131 -16.85 14.65 -6.82
N HIS A 132 -17.64 15.52 -6.18
CA HIS A 132 -18.10 16.77 -6.79
C HIS A 132 -16.93 17.71 -7.10
N ASP A 133 -17.03 18.43 -8.22
CA ASP A 133 -15.95 19.29 -8.74
C ASP A 133 -15.68 20.54 -7.87
N ASN A 134 -16.59 20.87 -6.96
CA ASN A 134 -16.41 21.95 -5.98
C ASN A 134 -15.56 21.53 -4.76
N LEU A 135 -15.26 20.24 -4.59
CA LEU A 135 -14.45 19.79 -3.47
C LEU A 135 -12.96 20.11 -3.71
N PRO A 136 -12.26 20.76 -2.77
CA PRO A 136 -10.85 21.12 -2.95
C PRO A 136 -9.95 19.92 -3.29
N VAL A 137 -10.24 18.74 -2.72
CA VAL A 137 -9.49 17.50 -2.98
C VAL A 137 -9.56 17.10 -4.47
N LYS A 138 -10.75 17.22 -5.07
CA LYS A 138 -11.01 16.94 -6.49
C LYS A 138 -10.28 17.94 -7.39
N GLN A 139 -10.39 19.23 -7.07
CA GLN A 139 -9.72 20.31 -7.78
C GLN A 139 -8.20 20.15 -7.74
N VAL A 140 -7.62 19.83 -6.58
CA VAL A 140 -6.18 19.58 -6.42
C VAL A 140 -5.75 18.36 -7.24
N TRP A 141 -6.51 17.27 -7.20
CA TRP A 141 -6.18 16.07 -7.98
C TRP A 141 -6.22 16.31 -9.50
N GLU A 142 -7.18 17.10 -9.98
CA GLU A 142 -7.31 17.42 -11.41
C GLU A 142 -6.41 18.56 -11.85
N SER A 143 -5.88 19.34 -10.91
CA SER A 143 -4.96 20.43 -11.19
C SER A 143 -3.72 19.91 -11.92
N ARG A 144 -3.29 20.67 -12.93
CA ARG A 144 -2.03 20.45 -13.64
C ARG A 144 -1.14 21.67 -13.40
N PRO A 145 -0.49 21.76 -12.23
CA PRO A 145 0.36 22.90 -11.93
C PRO A 145 1.46 22.99 -12.99
N GLN A 146 1.55 24.14 -13.66
CA GLN A 146 2.63 24.41 -14.60
C GLN A 146 3.89 24.78 -13.80
N SER A 147 4.66 23.77 -13.42
CA SER A 147 5.99 23.97 -12.84
C SER A 147 7.07 23.67 -13.88
N LYS A 148 8.16 24.46 -13.85
CA LYS A 148 9.38 24.11 -14.59
C LYS A 148 9.89 22.78 -14.05
N ARG A 149 9.93 21.75 -14.90
CA ARG A 149 10.54 20.47 -14.55
C ARG A 149 12.05 20.68 -14.38
N GLY A 150 12.59 20.25 -13.24
CA GLY A 150 14.04 20.26 -13.02
C GLY A 150 14.79 19.37 -14.00
N ARG A 151 16.11 19.56 -14.11
CA ARG A 151 16.98 18.66 -14.89
C ARG A 151 17.02 17.27 -14.25
N GLY A 152 17.03 16.21 -15.06
CA GLY A 152 17.09 14.80 -14.63
C GLY A 152 15.77 14.03 -14.79
N ARG A 153 15.73 12.80 -14.25
CA ARG A 153 14.52 11.94 -14.31
C ARG A 153 13.41 12.54 -13.43
N PRO A 154 12.21 12.80 -13.97
CA PRO A 154 11.08 13.26 -13.16
C PRO A 154 10.74 12.29 -12.05
N LYS A 155 10.32 12.82 -10.90
CA LYS A 155 9.79 12.00 -9.80
C LYS A 155 8.51 11.31 -10.25
N LYS A 156 8.34 10.06 -9.80
CA LYS A 156 7.13 9.29 -10.06
C LYS A 156 5.97 9.88 -9.28
N THR A 157 4.90 10.26 -9.98
CA THR A 157 3.68 10.78 -9.36
C THR A 157 2.73 9.64 -9.00
N TRP A 158 1.70 9.96 -8.20
CA TRP A 158 0.62 9.03 -7.93
C TRP A 158 -0.15 8.64 -9.21
N ASN A 159 -0.36 9.58 -10.13
CA ASN A 159 -0.99 9.31 -11.43
C ASN A 159 -0.12 8.39 -12.32
N ASP A 160 1.21 8.52 -12.29
CA ASP A 160 2.10 7.60 -13.01
C ASP A 160 2.00 6.17 -12.46
N GLN A 161 1.89 6.04 -11.13
CA GLN A 161 1.68 4.76 -10.48
C GLN A 161 0.34 4.13 -10.87
N LEU A 162 -0.75 4.89 -10.80
CA LEU A 162 -2.06 4.44 -11.23
C LEU A 162 -2.06 4.03 -12.71
N THR A 163 -1.43 4.82 -13.58
CA THR A 163 -1.33 4.48 -15.01
C THR A 163 -0.63 3.13 -15.20
N ALA A 164 0.43 2.85 -14.45
CA ALA A 164 1.11 1.56 -14.49
C ALA A 164 0.22 0.41 -13.98
N ILE A 165 -0.57 0.63 -12.91
CA ILE A 165 -1.51 -0.35 -12.36
C ILE A 165 -2.65 -0.64 -13.35
N LEU A 166 -3.22 0.40 -13.97
CA LEU A 166 -4.28 0.23 -14.96
C LEU A 166 -3.77 -0.54 -16.18
N LYS A 167 -2.56 -0.20 -16.66
CA LYS A 167 -1.93 -0.91 -17.77
C LYS A 167 -1.68 -2.39 -17.45
N SER A 168 -1.23 -2.72 -16.23
CA SER A 168 -1.03 -4.12 -15.83
C SER A 168 -2.34 -4.89 -15.69
N ARG A 169 -3.47 -4.20 -15.57
CA ARG A 169 -4.83 -4.78 -15.57
C ARG A 169 -5.53 -4.70 -16.92
N GLY A 170 -4.83 -4.27 -17.98
CA GLY A 170 -5.40 -4.19 -19.33
C GLY A 170 -6.45 -3.09 -19.50
N THR A 171 -6.42 -2.03 -18.67
CA THR A 171 -7.37 -0.91 -18.74
C THR A 171 -6.64 0.39 -19.06
N THR A 172 -7.26 1.24 -19.86
CA THR A 172 -6.76 2.60 -20.12
C THR A 172 -7.25 3.59 -19.04
N TRP A 173 -6.57 4.73 -18.91
CA TRP A 173 -7.01 5.79 -17.99
C TRP A 173 -8.43 6.29 -18.31
N VAL A 174 -8.78 6.37 -19.59
CA VAL A 174 -10.08 6.84 -20.07
C VAL A 174 -11.18 5.85 -19.69
N GLU A 175 -10.97 4.56 -19.95
CA GLU A 175 -11.91 3.50 -19.55
C GLU A 175 -12.08 3.46 -18.04
N ALA A 176 -10.98 3.55 -17.28
CA ALA A 176 -11.01 3.58 -15.83
C ALA A 176 -11.83 4.78 -15.30
N LYS A 177 -11.66 5.99 -15.88
CA LYS A 177 -12.50 7.15 -15.54
C LYS A 177 -13.97 6.93 -15.91
N ARG A 178 -14.28 6.23 -17.00
CA ARG A 178 -15.66 5.93 -17.38
C ARG A 178 -16.30 4.93 -16.41
N HIS A 179 -15.66 3.79 -16.19
CA HIS A 179 -16.17 2.70 -15.35
C HIS A 179 -16.26 3.11 -13.88
N SER A 180 -15.30 3.89 -13.38
CA SER A 180 -15.32 4.35 -11.99
C SER A 180 -16.45 5.31 -11.64
N LYS A 181 -17.22 5.83 -12.60
CA LYS A 181 -18.44 6.59 -12.29
C LYS A 181 -19.51 5.73 -11.62
N ASN A 182 -19.61 4.45 -11.99
CA ASN A 182 -20.51 3.51 -11.35
C ASN A 182 -19.74 2.72 -10.26
N LYS A 183 -20.18 2.85 -9.01
CA LYS A 183 -19.54 2.19 -7.86
C LYS A 183 -19.64 0.66 -7.91
N GLU A 184 -20.71 0.11 -8.49
CA GLU A 184 -20.90 -1.34 -8.58
C GLU A 184 -19.99 -1.97 -9.63
N GLN A 185 -19.77 -1.25 -10.75
CA GLN A 185 -18.83 -1.63 -11.81
C GLN A 185 -17.37 -1.43 -11.42
N TRP A 186 -17.09 -0.63 -10.38
CA TRP A 186 -15.75 -0.29 -9.90
C TRP A 186 -15.45 -0.96 -8.56
N LYS A 187 -15.23 -2.27 -8.59
CA LYS A 187 -14.83 -3.10 -7.44
C LYS A 187 -13.49 -3.77 -7.67
#